data_AF-A0A2X0NFI4-F1
#
_entry.id   AF-A0A2X0NFI4-F1
#
_cell.length_a   1.000
_cell.length_b   1.000
_cell.length_c   1.000
_cell.angle_alpha   90.00
_cell.angle_beta   90.00
_cell.angle_gamma   90.00
#
_symmetry.space_group_name_H-M   'P 1'
#
loop_
_entity.id
_entity.type
_entity.pdbx_description
1 polymer ?
#
loop_
_entity_poly.entity_id
_entity_poly.type
_entity_poly.pdbx_seq_one_letter_code
_entity_poly.pdbx_strand_id
1 'polypeptide(L)'
;MEQWEFLQLAVATYINSELPGIPTTIGQKPIRGFCQRLKGKQGRFRGNLSGKRVDFSARTVISPDPNLQIDQVAVPERIAKVLTFPDRVTPHNIERLRQAIRNGHDVHPGANFVLAGGSETFKKFLKFGDRDMMADRLRIGDIVERHLRDDE
;
A
#
# COMPACT_ATOMS: atom_id res chain seq x y z
N MET A 1 25.77 45.55 -5.82
CA MET A 1 26.44 44.64 -4.88
C MET A 1 25.41 43.98 -3.97
N GLU A 2 24.51 44.75 -3.36
CA GLU A 2 23.44 44.30 -2.46
C GLU A 2 22.50 43.21 -3.02
N GLN A 3 22.05 43.32 -4.28
CA GLN A 3 21.17 42.30 -4.90
C GLN A 3 21.86 40.93 -5.09
N TRP A 4 23.17 40.96 -5.34
CA TRP A 4 23.98 39.75 -5.50
C TRP A 4 24.13 39.02 -4.16
N GLU A 5 24.37 39.78 -3.08
CA GLU A 5 24.45 39.25 -1.71
C GLU A 5 23.10 38.67 -1.26
N PHE A 6 21.99 39.34 -1.60
CA PHE A 6 20.66 38.82 -1.31
C PHE A 6 20.38 37.49 -2.04
N LEU A 7 20.73 37.40 -3.33
CA LEU A 7 20.60 36.18 -4.10
C LEU A 7 21.46 35.05 -3.51
N GLN A 8 22.71 35.36 -3.15
CA GLN A 8 23.63 34.41 -2.53
C GLN A 8 23.07 33.86 -1.21
N LEU A 9 22.50 34.73 -0.36
CA LEU A 9 21.87 34.34 0.90
C LEU A 9 20.63 33.47 0.68
N ALA A 10 19.79 33.82 -0.31
CA ALA A 10 18.59 33.06 -0.65
C ALA A 10 18.94 31.64 -1.12
N VAL A 11 19.94 31.49 -1.98
CA VAL A 11 20.42 30.19 -2.46
C VAL A 11 21.05 29.37 -1.34
N ALA A 12 21.88 29.99 -0.49
CA ALA A 12 22.49 29.33 0.66
C ALA A 12 21.43 28.79 1.63
N THR A 13 20.42 29.60 1.96
CA THR A 13 19.31 29.22 2.85
C THR A 13 18.44 28.11 2.25
N TYR A 14 18.25 28.12 0.92
CA TYR A 14 17.53 27.07 0.21
C TYR A 14 18.24 25.71 0.32
N ILE A 15 19.57 25.68 0.19
CA ILE A 15 20.36 24.43 0.32
C ILE A 15 20.43 23.99 1.78
N ASN A 16 20.87 24.87 2.66
CA ASN A 16 21.06 24.60 4.08
C ASN A 16 20.57 25.78 4.92
N SER A 17 19.37 25.64 5.46
CA SER A 17 18.73 26.69 6.27
C SER A 17 19.28 26.82 7.69
N GLU A 18 20.17 25.93 8.12
CA GLU A 18 20.82 25.94 9.43
C GLU A 18 22.32 26.29 9.32
N LEU A 19 22.71 26.97 8.24
CA LEU A 19 24.09 27.40 8.09
C LEU A 19 24.43 28.43 9.18
N PRO A 20 25.52 28.24 9.95
CA PRO A 20 25.93 29.22 10.95
C PRO A 20 26.26 30.56 10.29
N GLY A 21 25.77 31.66 10.88
CA GLY A 21 25.99 33.02 10.36
C GLY A 21 24.86 33.58 9.48
N ILE A 22 23.85 32.79 9.12
CA ILE A 22 22.64 33.28 8.44
C ILE A 22 21.59 33.65 9.51
N PRO A 23 21.16 34.92 9.63
CA PRO A 23 20.12 35.28 10.58
C PRO A 23 18.79 34.64 10.15
N THR A 24 18.24 33.79 11.02
CA THR A 24 16.87 33.30 10.87
C THR A 24 15.90 34.41 11.20
N THR A 25 14.92 34.67 10.32
CA THR A 25 13.90 35.70 10.54
C THR A 25 13.12 35.43 11.84
N ILE A 26 13.28 36.31 12.82
CA ILE A 26 12.63 36.20 14.13
C ILE A 26 11.10 36.32 13.93
N GLY A 27 10.33 35.40 14.50
CA GLY A 27 8.86 35.38 14.39
C GLY A 27 8.30 34.62 13.19
N GLN A 28 9.14 34.11 12.28
CA GLN A 28 8.72 33.22 11.19
C GLN A 28 9.19 31.79 11.43
N LYS A 29 8.40 30.82 10.95
CA LYS A 29 8.77 29.40 11.02
C LYS A 29 10.04 29.19 10.18
N PRO A 30 11.10 28.55 10.72
CA PRO A 30 12.33 28.32 9.97
C PRO A 30 12.05 27.61 8.65
N ILE A 31 12.61 28.13 7.56
CA ILE A 31 12.52 27.51 6.24
C ILE A 31 13.22 26.15 6.32
N ARG A 32 12.59 25.09 5.79
CA ARG A 32 13.20 23.76 5.71
C ARG A 32 13.99 23.61 4.41
N GLY A 33 15.28 23.90 4.47
CA GLY A 33 16.22 23.73 3.37
C GLY A 33 16.36 22.29 2.89
N PHE A 34 17.04 22.09 1.76
CA PHE A 34 17.22 20.79 1.14
C PHE A 34 17.90 19.78 2.07
N CYS A 35 19.00 20.19 2.73
CA CYS A 35 19.70 19.34 3.69
C CYS A 35 18.79 18.87 4.83
N GLN A 36 17.94 19.74 5.38
CA GLN A 36 16.98 19.45 6.46
C GLN A 36 15.86 18.51 6.02
N ARG A 37 15.58 18.42 4.71
CA ARG A 37 14.65 17.43 4.16
C ARG A 37 15.29 16.05 4.07
N LEU A 38 16.59 15.98 3.79
CA LEU A 38 17.31 14.72 3.68
C LEU A 38 17.72 14.14 5.04
N LYS A 39 18.32 14.96 5.90
CA LYS A 39 18.89 14.56 7.20
C LYS A 39 17.84 14.56 8.33
N GLY A 40 18.19 13.93 9.45
CA GLY A 40 17.40 13.92 10.69
C GLY A 40 16.41 12.76 10.80
N LYS A 41 15.75 12.66 11.97
CA LYS A 41 14.83 11.56 12.29
C LYS A 41 13.63 11.50 11.34
N GLN A 42 13.11 12.67 10.93
CA GLN A 42 12.01 12.84 9.97
C GLN A 42 12.53 13.24 8.57
N GLY A 43 13.81 12.98 8.29
CA GLY A 43 14.42 13.21 6.98
C GLY A 43 14.13 12.05 6.01
N ARG A 44 14.32 12.27 4.71
CA ARG A 44 14.05 11.27 3.66
C ARG A 44 14.91 10.01 3.79
N PHE A 45 16.17 10.12 4.20
CA PHE A 45 17.02 8.93 4.37
C PHE A 45 16.44 7.97 5.42
N ARG A 46 16.09 8.48 6.60
CA ARG A 46 15.57 7.63 7.69
C ARG A 46 14.08 7.30 7.54
N GLY A 47 13.28 8.28 7.14
CA GLY A 47 11.81 8.18 7.12
C GLY A 47 11.20 7.64 5.83
N ASN A 48 11.97 7.53 4.74
CA ASN A 48 11.49 7.00 3.47
C ASN A 48 12.35 5.87 2.91
N LEU A 49 13.69 5.92 3.08
CA LEU A 49 14.59 4.92 2.53
C LEU A 49 14.87 3.78 3.51
N SER A 50 15.26 4.09 4.77
CA SER A 50 15.51 3.06 5.79
C SER A 50 14.23 2.43 6.33
N GLY A 51 13.13 3.17 6.36
CA GLY A 51 11.82 2.69 6.75
C GLY A 51 10.75 3.34 5.89
N LYS A 52 9.82 2.54 5.37
CA LYS A 52 8.66 3.03 4.63
C LYS A 52 7.40 2.38 5.19
N ARG A 53 6.27 3.05 5.00
CA ARG A 53 4.97 2.40 5.18
C ARG A 53 4.81 1.35 4.09
N VAL A 54 4.17 0.24 4.44
CA VAL A 54 3.93 -0.88 3.54
C VAL A 54 2.43 -1.10 3.40
N ASP A 55 2.01 -1.43 2.19
CA ASP A 55 0.65 -1.87 1.90
C ASP A 55 0.48 -3.35 2.29
N PHE A 56 -0.75 -3.87 2.20
CA PHE A 56 -1.08 -5.26 2.57
C PHE A 56 -0.72 -5.64 4.01
N SER A 57 -0.92 -4.72 4.95
CA SER A 57 -0.75 -4.96 6.38
C SER A 57 -2.00 -4.56 7.16
N ALA A 58 -2.25 -5.25 8.27
CA ALA A 58 -3.34 -4.95 9.19
C ALA A 58 -2.85 -4.99 10.65
N ARG A 59 -3.54 -4.27 11.54
CA ARG A 59 -3.23 -4.22 12.98
C ARG A 59 -4.53 -4.21 13.77
N THR A 60 -4.61 -5.05 14.79
CA THR A 60 -5.73 -5.12 15.74
C THR A 60 -5.24 -5.52 17.14
N VAL A 61 -6.13 -5.48 18.13
CA VAL A 61 -5.88 -5.95 19.49
C VAL A 61 -5.92 -7.49 19.51
N ILE A 62 -5.06 -8.10 20.32
CA ILE A 62 -4.98 -9.55 20.48
C ILE A 62 -5.94 -10.04 21.58
N SER A 63 -6.44 -11.27 21.45
CA SER A 63 -7.22 -11.97 22.48
C SER A 63 -6.83 -13.44 22.48
N PRO A 64 -6.77 -14.10 23.66
CA PRO A 64 -6.37 -15.50 23.73
C PRO A 64 -7.48 -16.44 23.23
N ASP A 65 -7.12 -17.47 22.47
CA ASP A 65 -7.99 -18.58 22.08
C ASP A 65 -7.23 -19.92 22.22
N PRO A 66 -7.60 -20.79 23.18
CA PRO A 66 -6.91 -22.05 23.42
C PRO A 66 -7.23 -23.16 22.39
N ASN A 67 -8.18 -22.93 21.47
CA ASN A 67 -8.57 -23.96 20.48
C ASN A 67 -7.71 -23.95 19.22
N LEU A 68 -6.82 -22.97 19.07
CA LEU A 68 -5.92 -22.83 17.93
C LEU A 68 -4.62 -23.58 18.17
N GLN A 69 -4.05 -24.11 17.09
CA GLN A 69 -2.70 -24.69 17.11
C GLN A 69 -1.64 -23.59 17.26
N ILE A 70 -0.43 -23.98 17.65
CA ILE A 70 0.68 -23.03 17.95
C ILE A 70 1.10 -22.23 16.72
N ASP A 71 0.93 -22.79 15.52
CA ASP A 71 1.22 -22.20 14.23
C ASP A 71 0.04 -21.43 13.61
N GLN A 72 -1.12 -21.40 14.28
CA GLN A 72 -2.33 -20.77 13.77
C GLN A 72 -2.58 -19.39 14.38
N VAL A 73 -3.20 -18.52 13.58
CA VAL A 73 -3.68 -17.21 14.01
C VAL A 73 -5.07 -16.95 13.47
N ALA A 74 -6.01 -16.59 14.33
CA ALA A 74 -7.34 -16.19 13.89
C ALA A 74 -7.31 -14.77 13.30
N VAL A 75 -7.75 -14.64 12.05
CA VAL A 75 -7.89 -13.35 11.38
C VAL A 75 -9.38 -12.99 11.31
N PRO A 76 -9.79 -11.80 11.79
CA PRO A 76 -11.16 -11.34 11.64
C PRO A 76 -11.60 -11.28 10.18
N GLU A 77 -12.82 -11.73 9.88
CA GLU A 77 -13.38 -11.78 8.52
C GLU A 77 -13.32 -10.41 7.81
N ARG A 78 -13.51 -9.32 8.56
CA ARG A 78 -13.38 -7.95 8.04
C ARG A 78 -11.99 -7.66 7.48
N ILE A 79 -10.94 -8.18 8.12
CA ILE A 79 -9.55 -8.04 7.65
C ILE A 79 -9.33 -8.96 6.45
N ALA A 80 -9.80 -10.21 6.52
CA ALA A 80 -9.67 -11.20 5.45
C ALA A 80 -10.32 -10.75 4.11
N LYS A 81 -11.43 -10.02 4.17
CA LYS A 81 -12.10 -9.43 2.98
C LYS A 81 -11.32 -8.28 2.34
N VAL A 82 -10.51 -7.57 3.13
CA VAL A 82 -9.76 -6.38 2.66
C VAL A 82 -8.38 -6.77 2.16
N LEU A 83 -7.68 -7.66 2.87
CA LEU A 83 -6.39 -8.18 2.45
C LEU A 83 -6.59 -9.16 1.30
N THR A 84 -5.91 -8.88 0.19
CA THR A 84 -6.01 -9.71 -1.02
C THR A 84 -4.69 -10.33 -1.38
N PHE A 85 -4.74 -11.54 -1.91
CA PHE A 85 -3.60 -12.23 -2.47
C PHE A 85 -3.79 -12.46 -3.97
N PRO A 86 -2.81 -12.11 -4.83
CA PRO A 86 -2.89 -12.36 -6.26
C PRO A 86 -2.72 -13.86 -6.55
N ASP A 87 -3.78 -14.51 -7.00
CA ASP A 87 -3.78 -15.91 -7.40
C ASP A 87 -3.87 -16.01 -8.92
N ARG A 88 -2.90 -16.68 -9.55
CA ARG A 88 -2.87 -16.83 -11.01
C ARG A 88 -3.78 -17.98 -11.41
N VAL A 89 -4.65 -17.73 -12.39
CA VAL A 89 -5.58 -18.74 -12.88
C VAL A 89 -4.81 -19.83 -13.61
N THR A 90 -4.99 -21.05 -13.12
CA THR A 90 -4.49 -22.32 -13.67
C THR A 90 -5.68 -23.24 -13.94
N PRO A 91 -5.52 -24.31 -14.75
CA PRO A 91 -6.59 -25.28 -14.96
C PRO A 91 -7.14 -25.89 -13.68
N HIS A 92 -6.32 -25.99 -12.62
CA HIS A 92 -6.68 -26.65 -11.36
C HIS A 92 -7.50 -25.74 -10.42
N ASN A 93 -7.27 -24.42 -10.45
CA ASN A 93 -7.91 -23.47 -9.54
C ASN A 93 -9.03 -22.65 -10.20
N ILE A 94 -9.23 -22.78 -11.52
CA ILE A 94 -10.16 -21.93 -12.28
C ILE A 94 -11.58 -21.95 -11.71
N GLU A 95 -12.10 -23.11 -11.35
CA GLU A 95 -13.47 -23.23 -10.84
C GLU A 95 -13.63 -22.58 -9.46
N ARG A 96 -12.62 -22.76 -8.59
CA ARG A 96 -12.57 -22.11 -7.29
C ARG A 96 -12.51 -20.59 -7.43
N LEU A 97 -11.72 -20.07 -8.37
CA LEU A 97 -11.59 -18.64 -8.61
C LEU A 97 -12.85 -18.05 -9.26
N ARG A 98 -13.54 -18.79 -10.12
CA ARG A 98 -14.87 -18.39 -10.64
C ARG A 98 -15.87 -18.21 -9.52
N GLN A 99 -15.94 -19.17 -8.60
CA GLN A 99 -16.84 -19.05 -7.46
C GLN A 99 -16.49 -17.84 -6.56
N ALA A 100 -15.19 -17.60 -6.31
CA ALA A 100 -14.75 -16.43 -5.55
C ALA A 100 -15.15 -15.10 -6.24
N ILE A 101 -15.08 -15.03 -7.57
CA ILE A 101 -15.53 -13.86 -8.34
C ILE A 101 -17.05 -13.68 -8.24
N ARG A 102 -17.84 -14.77 -8.34
CA ARG A 102 -19.30 -14.72 -8.20
C ARG A 102 -19.72 -14.23 -6.81
N ASN A 103 -19.05 -14.71 -5.76
CA ASN A 103 -19.25 -14.25 -4.38
C ASN A 103 -18.93 -12.75 -4.24
N GLY A 104 -17.96 -12.24 -5.01
CA GLY A 104 -17.59 -10.83 -5.07
C GLY A 104 -16.82 -10.37 -3.83
N HIS A 105 -16.86 -9.07 -3.53
CA HIS A 105 -16.04 -8.48 -2.47
C HIS A 105 -16.66 -8.52 -1.07
N ASP A 106 -17.98 -8.68 -0.95
CA ASP A 106 -18.69 -8.58 0.34
C ASP A 106 -18.76 -9.90 1.10
N VAL A 107 -18.72 -11.02 0.38
CA VAL A 107 -18.87 -12.37 0.95
C VAL A 107 -17.51 -13.05 0.96
N HIS A 108 -17.10 -13.56 2.11
CA HIS A 108 -15.92 -14.39 2.24
C HIS A 108 -16.33 -15.88 2.16
N PRO A 109 -15.61 -16.74 1.42
CA PRO A 109 -14.45 -16.44 0.58
C PRO A 109 -14.85 -15.80 -0.77
N GLY A 110 -14.23 -14.66 -1.09
CA GLY A 110 -14.53 -13.89 -2.29
C GLY A 110 -13.30 -13.31 -2.96
N ALA A 111 -13.51 -12.34 -3.84
CA ALA A 111 -12.46 -11.63 -4.54
C ALA A 111 -12.79 -10.15 -4.73
N ASN A 112 -11.75 -9.33 -4.78
CA ASN A 112 -11.88 -7.89 -4.95
C ASN A 112 -11.58 -7.47 -6.38
N PHE A 113 -10.52 -8.00 -6.99
CA PHE A 113 -10.10 -7.57 -8.32
C PHE A 113 -9.79 -8.73 -9.25
N VAL A 114 -9.96 -8.49 -10.55
CA VAL A 114 -9.56 -9.39 -11.63
C VAL A 114 -8.70 -8.61 -12.61
N LEU A 115 -7.52 -9.14 -12.93
CA LEU A 115 -6.59 -8.60 -13.92
C LEU A 115 -6.59 -9.51 -15.14
N ALA A 116 -7.24 -9.05 -16.22
CA ALA A 116 -7.28 -9.78 -17.48
C ALA A 116 -5.92 -9.70 -18.20
N GLY A 117 -5.40 -10.85 -18.64
CA GLY A 117 -4.11 -10.94 -19.33
C GLY A 117 -2.89 -10.67 -18.45
N GLY A 118 -3.05 -10.64 -17.12
CA GLY A 118 -1.96 -10.45 -16.16
C GLY A 118 -1.34 -9.04 -16.15
N SER A 119 -1.97 -8.06 -16.80
CA SER A 119 -1.52 -6.67 -16.81
C SER A 119 -2.31 -5.83 -15.80
N GLU A 120 -1.62 -5.06 -14.96
CA GLU A 120 -2.24 -4.11 -14.01
C GLU A 120 -3.12 -3.05 -14.69
N THR A 121 -2.87 -2.76 -15.98
CA THR A 121 -3.66 -1.79 -16.76
C THR A 121 -5.13 -2.19 -16.88
N PHE A 122 -5.43 -3.49 -16.85
CA PHE A 122 -6.79 -4.02 -16.98
C PHE A 122 -7.32 -4.61 -15.66
N LYS A 123 -7.00 -3.95 -14.54
CA LYS A 123 -7.53 -4.28 -13.22
C LYS A 123 -8.99 -3.83 -13.10
N LYS A 124 -9.91 -4.79 -12.98
CA LYS A 124 -11.34 -4.54 -12.78
C LYS A 124 -11.72 -4.80 -11.33
N PHE A 125 -12.42 -3.86 -10.71
CA PHE A 125 -12.91 -4.00 -9.35
C PHE A 125 -14.31 -4.64 -9.34
N LEU A 126 -14.47 -5.75 -8.62
CA LEU A 126 -15.69 -6.58 -8.62
C LEU A 126 -16.88 -5.95 -7.90
N LYS A 127 -16.68 -4.80 -7.24
CA LYS A 127 -17.78 -3.96 -6.72
C LYS A 127 -18.61 -3.33 -7.82
N PHE A 128 -17.97 -2.98 -8.94
CA PHE A 128 -18.59 -2.25 -10.03
C PHE A 128 -18.49 -3.09 -11.30
N GLY A 129 -19.47 -3.97 -11.51
CA GLY A 129 -19.54 -4.81 -12.69
C GLY A 129 -20.43 -6.03 -12.51
N ASP A 130 -20.76 -6.67 -13.61
CA ASP A 130 -21.46 -7.95 -13.63
C ASP A 130 -20.47 -9.07 -13.25
N ARG A 131 -20.70 -9.69 -12.09
CA ARG A 131 -19.79 -10.69 -11.51
C ARG A 131 -19.86 -12.01 -12.28
N ASP A 132 -21.05 -12.39 -12.76
CA ASP A 132 -21.25 -13.65 -13.47
C ASP A 132 -20.57 -13.60 -14.84
N MET A 133 -20.75 -12.50 -15.57
CA MET A 133 -20.06 -12.30 -16.85
C MET A 133 -18.52 -12.31 -16.69
N MET A 134 -17.99 -11.77 -15.59
CA MET A 134 -16.54 -11.76 -15.35
C MET A 134 -16.00 -13.14 -14.98
N ALA A 135 -16.76 -13.92 -14.19
CA ALA A 135 -16.41 -15.30 -13.87
C ALA A 135 -16.40 -16.19 -15.11
N ASP A 136 -17.40 -16.05 -15.98
CA ASP A 136 -17.51 -16.86 -17.19
C ASP A 136 -16.41 -16.52 -18.23
N ARG A 137 -15.98 -15.25 -18.28
CA ARG A 137 -14.89 -14.78 -19.15
C ARG A 137 -13.48 -15.02 -18.59
N LEU A 138 -13.36 -15.60 -17.39
CA LEU A 138 -12.08 -15.87 -16.76
C LEU A 138 -11.28 -16.89 -17.59
N ARG A 139 -10.04 -16.55 -17.93
CA ARG A 139 -9.13 -17.38 -18.73
C ARG A 139 -7.89 -17.79 -17.94
N ILE A 140 -7.30 -18.91 -18.35
CA ILE A 140 -6.02 -19.36 -17.80
C ILE A 140 -4.97 -18.28 -18.07
N GLY A 141 -4.20 -17.93 -17.04
CA GLY A 141 -3.20 -16.87 -17.09
C GLY A 141 -3.67 -15.52 -16.57
N ASP A 142 -4.98 -15.30 -16.39
CA ASP A 142 -5.50 -14.13 -15.66
C ASP A 142 -5.07 -14.17 -14.18
N ILE A 143 -5.11 -13.03 -13.50
CA ILE A 143 -4.81 -12.94 -12.06
C ILE A 143 -6.06 -12.47 -11.32
N VAL A 144 -6.41 -13.16 -10.24
CA VAL A 144 -7.54 -12.82 -9.37
C VAL A 144 -6.97 -12.43 -8.01
N GLU A 145 -7.23 -11.20 -7.58
CA GLU A 145 -6.95 -10.75 -6.22
C GLU A 145 -8.10 -11.18 -5.31
N ARG A 146 -7.97 -12.41 -4.81
CA ARG A 146 -8.93 -13.03 -3.90
C ARG A 146 -8.67 -12.62 -2.45
N HIS A 147 -9.67 -12.81 -1.59
CA HIS A 147 -9.51 -12.66 -0.14
C HIS A 147 -8.47 -13.64 0.41
N LEU A 148 -7.94 -13.33 1.59
CA LEU A 148 -7.16 -14.27 2.40
C LEU A 148 -7.98 -15.54 2.65
N ARG A 149 -7.35 -16.71 2.69
CA ARG A 149 -8.01 -17.99 2.99
C ARG A 149 -7.32 -18.66 4.18
N ASP A 150 -7.96 -19.70 4.70
CA ASP A 150 -7.35 -20.54 5.73
C ASP A 150 -6.03 -21.16 5.23
N ASP A 151 -5.08 -21.30 6.15
CA ASP A 151 -3.72 -21.82 5.92
C ASP A 151 -2.82 -20.97 4.99
N GLU A 152 -3.01 -19.64 4.99
CA GLU A 152 -2.17 -18.64 4.27
C GLU A 152 -1.44 -17.65 5.17
#